data_AF-A0A9P8V3Q5-F1
#
_entry.id   AF-A0A9P8V3Q5-F1
#
_cell.length_a   1.000
_cell.length_b   1.000
_cell.length_c   1.000
_cell.angle_alpha   90.00
_cell.angle_beta   90.00
_cell.angle_gamma   90.00
#
_symmetry.space_group_name_H-M   'P 1'
#
loop_
_entity.id
_entity.type
_entity.pdbx_description
1 polymer ?
#
loop_
_entity_poly.entity_id
_entity_poly.type
_entity_poly.pdbx_seq_one_letter_code
_entity_poly.pdbx_strand_id
1 'polypeptide(L)'
;MRKQAFLTAELLFIVVLAFAKCSLLTLILRIIGTKTGRSRPVCFVLIGLAVIWGFGACLALAVDCQTDSLLTTDNETACPRQHTRWVAITTADILTEVAARLLMMRITLTVNMSPKRKSQVVLAFSFRLPLLVLTGLHLSYFSTYPASPEPQFAITDTLLIQQVTIVWSIISATIPNTKNFLKSFSLGMGFPVAFDITGYGSSNTYPLQELGSRKSKTTGSKGAGTTATSVSHGPGHDQPCHEVPSGWRPDEVRHEGSVLHRPNLPSRGGEEDDKVSRNGSQEMIIKKEVVWDVTYEGKQLVHNVCAATTILNLEPLFLLPPLLHLPTHFHTMAGITLRDARYSELPEIANVMARAFWEDNLFGELIHPHRNEYPADVDLYWLRRARVNFWDYRWKWLVAVGKDDSGKEVIAGIAQWARLGDGGKPLDLWLLDPRNLLKPILTFVMKVHAWMWPSRAVNPKEEDIIERAYPCFDTIWSGKRAESWYLEGLAVRPDFQGRAVGRKLVRWGLDKAQAEGVVASVVSALGKDEFYTKCGFDEQFGSARQGDGNPLADVEGANIFWMWPKTGGVEV
;
A
#
# COMPACT_ATOMS: atom_id res chain seq x y z
N MET A 1 -26.58 15.29 39.16
CA MET A 1 -26.48 14.81 37.76
C MET A 1 -25.59 15.72 36.88
N ARG A 2 -26.10 16.70 36.10
CA ARG A 2 -25.27 17.40 35.06
C ARG A 2 -23.90 17.92 35.55
N LYS A 3 -23.82 18.56 36.72
CA LYS A 3 -22.56 19.09 37.29
C LYS A 3 -21.50 18.00 37.60
N GLN A 4 -21.92 16.85 38.12
CA GLN A 4 -21.02 15.71 38.43
C GLN A 4 -20.46 15.08 37.15
N ALA A 5 -21.25 14.99 36.08
CA ALA A 5 -20.80 14.47 34.80
C ALA A 5 -19.67 15.32 34.18
N PHE A 6 -19.72 16.66 34.36
CA PHE A 6 -18.67 17.56 33.92
C PHE A 6 -17.34 17.32 34.66
N LEU A 7 -17.35 17.28 36.00
CA LEU A 7 -16.14 16.98 36.79
C LEU A 7 -15.54 15.61 36.43
N THR A 8 -16.38 14.60 36.21
CA THR A 8 -15.93 13.28 35.74
C THR A 8 -15.31 13.34 34.35
N ALA A 9 -15.84 14.16 33.43
CA ALA A 9 -15.26 14.36 32.10
C ALA A 9 -13.86 15.02 32.17
N GLU A 10 -13.67 16.04 33.01
CA GLU A 10 -12.35 16.67 33.20
C GLU A 10 -11.31 15.72 33.79
N LEU A 11 -11.70 14.89 34.76
CA LEU A 11 -10.82 13.87 35.32
C LEU A 11 -10.46 12.80 34.27
N LEU A 12 -11.43 12.33 33.48
CA LEU A 12 -11.18 11.38 32.40
C LEU A 12 -10.31 11.97 31.28
N PHE A 13 -10.46 13.26 30.97
CA PHE A 13 -9.63 13.98 29.99
C PHE A 13 -8.15 13.96 30.40
N ILE A 14 -7.83 14.31 31.65
CA ILE A 14 -6.46 14.25 32.19
C ILE A 14 -5.92 12.82 32.17
N VAL A 15 -6.74 11.83 32.57
CA VAL A 15 -6.35 10.41 32.58
C VAL A 15 -6.02 9.90 31.17
N VAL A 16 -6.82 10.24 30.16
CA VAL A 16 -6.56 9.86 28.76
C VAL A 16 -5.27 10.51 28.24
N LEU A 17 -5.03 11.79 28.52
CA LEU A 17 -3.76 12.45 28.17
C LEU A 17 -2.56 11.79 28.85
N ALA A 18 -2.65 11.44 30.14
CA ALA A 18 -1.59 10.76 30.88
C ALA A 18 -1.28 9.37 30.29
N PHE A 19 -2.30 8.57 29.96
CA PHE A 19 -2.09 7.28 29.28
C PHE A 19 -1.53 7.45 27.86
N ALA A 20 -1.99 8.44 27.08
CA ALA A 20 -1.48 8.72 25.74
C ALA A 20 0.00 9.16 25.74
N LYS A 21 0.46 9.84 26.80
CA LYS A 21 1.88 10.15 27.05
C LYS A 21 2.68 8.91 27.44
N CYS A 22 2.20 8.12 28.39
CA CYS A 22 2.88 6.90 28.83
C CYS A 22 2.99 5.86 27.71
N SER A 23 1.99 5.78 26.82
CA SER A 23 2.01 4.94 25.62
C SER A 23 3.14 5.36 24.66
N LEU A 24 3.32 6.66 24.39
CA LEU A 24 4.46 7.14 23.61
C LEU A 24 5.79 6.88 24.30
N LEU A 25 5.93 7.19 25.59
CA LEU A 25 7.21 7.04 26.30
C LEU A 25 7.64 5.57 26.42
N THR A 26 6.70 4.64 26.56
CA THR A 26 7.01 3.19 26.51
C THR A 26 7.35 2.70 25.10
N LEU A 27 6.74 3.26 24.05
CA LEU A 27 7.18 3.08 22.66
C LEU A 27 8.61 3.62 22.43
N ILE A 28 8.94 4.80 22.97
CA ILE A 28 10.27 5.39 22.88
C ILE A 28 11.30 4.48 23.57
N LEU A 29 10.98 3.98 24.76
CA LEU A 29 11.80 3.00 25.47
C LEU A 29 12.00 1.69 24.66
N ARG A 30 10.97 1.23 23.94
CA ARG A 30 11.06 0.07 23.01
C ARG A 30 11.97 0.35 21.81
N ILE A 31 11.94 1.57 21.26
CA ILE A 31 12.79 2.00 20.13
C ILE A 31 14.26 2.13 20.54
N ILE A 32 14.55 2.60 21.76
CA ILE A 32 15.92 2.66 22.30
C ILE A 32 16.53 1.25 22.46
N GLY A 33 15.69 0.23 22.68
CA GLY A 33 16.10 -1.16 22.79
C GLY A 33 16.92 -1.46 24.05
N THR A 34 17.67 -2.56 24.00
CA THR A 34 18.50 -3.05 25.13
C THR A 34 19.89 -2.40 25.21
N LYS A 35 20.33 -1.61 24.22
CA LYS A 35 21.65 -0.97 24.27
C LYS A 35 21.68 0.12 25.36
N THR A 36 22.67 0.01 26.26
CA THR A 36 22.81 0.80 27.49
C THR A 36 23.26 2.24 27.24
N GLY A 37 22.42 3.05 26.57
CA GLY A 37 22.65 4.47 26.33
C GLY A 37 22.05 5.38 27.40
N ARG A 38 22.66 6.56 27.61
CA ARG A 38 22.23 7.58 28.59
C ARG A 38 20.78 8.06 28.39
N SER A 39 20.19 7.86 27.22
CA SER A 39 18.78 8.16 26.91
C SER A 39 17.78 7.25 27.64
N ARG A 40 18.17 6.02 28.01
CA ARG A 40 17.28 5.04 28.66
C ARG A 40 16.79 5.50 30.05
N PRO A 41 17.64 5.92 31.01
CA PRO A 41 17.17 6.47 32.28
C PRO A 41 16.37 7.77 32.12
N VAL A 42 16.71 8.63 31.16
CA VAL A 42 15.92 9.85 30.86
C VAL A 42 14.49 9.49 30.45
N CYS A 43 14.30 8.42 29.68
CA CYS A 43 12.97 7.95 29.30
C CYS A 43 12.15 7.47 30.53
N PHE A 44 12.78 6.76 31.48
CA PHE A 44 12.11 6.37 32.74
C PHE A 44 11.75 7.57 33.61
N VAL A 45 12.63 8.57 33.71
CA VAL A 45 12.32 9.83 34.44
C VAL A 45 11.13 10.55 33.81
N LEU A 46 11.05 10.63 32.47
CA LEU A 46 9.89 11.22 31.79
C LEU A 46 8.59 10.43 32.01
N ILE A 47 8.64 9.09 32.10
CA ILE A 47 7.47 8.28 32.46
C ILE A 47 7.02 8.61 33.89
N GLY A 48 7.95 8.66 34.85
CA GLY A 48 7.65 9.04 36.23
C GLY A 48 7.02 10.44 36.30
N LEU A 49 7.59 11.42 35.62
CA LEU A 49 7.04 12.79 35.55
C LEU A 49 5.65 12.84 34.90
N ALA A 50 5.39 12.04 33.86
CA ALA A 50 4.06 11.99 33.23
C ALA A 50 3.00 11.37 34.15
N VAL A 51 3.34 10.34 34.93
CA VAL A 51 2.45 9.73 35.92
C VAL A 51 2.20 10.67 37.10
N ILE A 52 3.25 11.32 37.62
CA ILE A 52 3.15 12.32 38.71
C ILE A 52 2.32 13.52 38.26
N TRP A 53 2.49 14.01 37.02
CA TRP A 53 1.67 15.07 36.45
C TRP A 53 0.20 14.64 36.35
N GLY A 54 -0.10 13.46 35.80
CA GLY A 54 -1.48 12.98 35.67
C GLY A 54 -2.19 12.82 37.01
N PHE A 55 -1.55 12.15 37.98
CA PHE A 55 -2.10 11.99 39.33
C PHE A 55 -2.24 13.33 40.06
N GLY A 56 -1.22 14.19 40.00
CA GLY A 56 -1.24 15.52 40.63
C GLY A 56 -2.28 16.45 40.03
N ALA A 57 -2.53 16.40 38.72
CA ALA A 57 -3.56 17.17 38.04
C ALA A 57 -4.97 16.67 38.41
N CYS A 58 -5.20 15.36 38.45
CA CYS A 58 -6.46 14.80 38.96
C CYS A 58 -6.72 15.21 40.43
N LEU A 59 -5.70 15.14 41.30
CA LEU A 59 -5.82 15.57 42.69
C LEU A 59 -6.09 17.08 42.81
N ALA A 60 -5.45 17.90 41.98
CA ALA A 60 -5.64 19.35 41.94
C ALA A 60 -7.05 19.78 41.47
N LEU A 61 -7.76 18.94 40.71
CA LEU A 61 -9.18 19.16 40.38
C LEU A 61 -10.15 18.54 41.41
N ALA A 62 -9.72 17.53 42.17
CA ALA A 62 -10.58 16.84 43.14
C ALA A 62 -10.59 17.48 44.54
N VAL A 63 -9.49 18.16 44.95
CA VAL A 63 -9.36 18.79 46.27
C VAL A 63 -10.01 20.19 46.27
N ASP A 64 -10.74 20.51 47.34
CA ASP A 64 -11.38 21.82 47.58
C ASP A 64 -12.24 22.33 46.41
N CYS A 65 -13.07 21.45 45.84
CA CYS A 65 -14.08 21.79 44.84
C CYS A 65 -15.42 21.12 45.15
N GLN A 66 -16.43 21.92 45.50
CA GLN A 66 -17.77 21.41 45.86
C GLN A 66 -18.62 21.21 44.59
N THR A 67 -19.20 20.02 44.42
CA THR A 67 -19.83 19.60 43.14
C THR A 67 -21.06 20.40 42.71
N ASP A 68 -21.64 21.20 43.60
CA ASP A 68 -22.92 21.88 43.38
C ASP A 68 -22.78 23.34 42.92
N SER A 69 -21.60 23.96 43.01
CA SER A 69 -21.36 25.37 42.64
C SER A 69 -20.61 25.59 41.32
N LEU A 70 -20.03 24.52 40.75
CA LEU A 70 -19.08 24.53 39.62
C LEU A 70 -19.59 25.11 38.27
N LEU A 71 -20.84 25.58 38.20
CA LEU A 71 -21.45 26.25 37.02
C LEU A 71 -22.29 27.47 37.44
N THR A 72 -21.91 28.16 38.51
CA THR A 72 -22.60 29.32 39.08
C THR A 72 -21.59 30.40 39.48
N THR A 73 -22.04 31.65 39.57
CA THR A 73 -21.16 32.83 39.69
C THR A 73 -20.29 32.82 40.97
N ASP A 74 -20.73 32.13 42.02
CA ASP A 74 -19.99 31.90 43.27
C ASP A 74 -18.85 30.86 43.14
N ASN A 75 -18.10 30.91 42.04
CA ASN A 75 -17.01 29.96 41.77
C ASN A 75 -15.78 30.24 42.66
N GLU A 76 -15.51 31.52 42.96
CA GLU A 76 -14.40 31.97 43.83
C GLU A 76 -14.48 31.40 45.26
N THR A 77 -15.69 31.22 45.80
CA THR A 77 -15.89 30.78 47.20
C THR A 77 -15.87 29.26 47.36
N ALA A 78 -16.02 28.49 46.28
CA ALA A 78 -16.23 27.04 46.33
C ALA A 78 -15.28 26.19 45.46
N CYS A 79 -14.45 26.83 44.62
CA CYS A 79 -13.33 26.23 43.87
C CYS A 79 -12.16 27.25 43.76
N PRO A 80 -11.51 27.65 44.88
CA PRO A 80 -10.59 28.77 44.89
C PRO A 80 -9.42 28.60 43.90
N ARG A 81 -9.18 29.67 43.11
CA ARG A 81 -8.11 29.82 42.11
C ARG A 81 -8.13 28.79 40.98
N GLN A 82 -9.30 28.34 40.53
CA GLN A 82 -9.47 27.36 39.44
C GLN A 82 -8.65 27.69 38.18
N HIS A 83 -8.60 28.97 37.77
CA HIS A 83 -7.77 29.43 36.65
C HIS A 83 -6.28 29.12 36.84
N THR A 84 -5.70 29.45 38.01
CA THR A 84 -4.30 29.18 38.34
C THR A 84 -3.98 27.68 38.32
N ARG A 85 -4.92 26.83 38.76
CA ARG A 85 -4.78 25.36 38.72
C ARG A 85 -4.64 24.89 37.26
N TRP A 86 -5.54 25.33 36.36
CA TRP A 86 -5.49 24.97 34.95
C TRP A 86 -4.26 25.52 34.21
N VAL A 87 -3.84 26.77 34.48
CA VAL A 87 -2.59 27.33 33.94
C VAL A 87 -1.39 26.44 34.33
N ALA A 88 -1.31 26.00 35.58
CA ALA A 88 -0.24 25.12 36.05
C ALA A 88 -0.29 23.73 35.37
N ILE A 89 -1.47 23.11 35.29
CA ILE A 89 -1.69 21.80 34.64
C ILE A 89 -1.26 21.85 33.17
N THR A 90 -1.74 22.84 32.41
CA THR A 90 -1.42 23.00 30.98
C THR A 90 0.04 23.41 30.75
N THR A 91 0.66 24.21 31.63
CA THR A 91 2.09 24.53 31.51
C THR A 91 2.97 23.28 31.66
N ALA A 92 2.64 22.41 32.63
CA ALA A 92 3.32 21.13 32.81
C ALA A 92 2.99 20.11 31.70
N ASP A 93 1.78 20.16 31.13
CA ASP A 93 1.39 19.39 29.95
C ASP A 93 2.30 19.70 28.75
N ILE A 94 2.38 20.99 28.40
CA ILE A 94 3.20 21.52 27.30
C ILE A 94 4.68 21.16 27.53
N LEU A 95 5.20 21.36 28.74
CA LEU A 95 6.59 21.06 29.08
C LEU A 95 6.93 19.57 28.93
N THR A 96 6.03 18.67 29.38
CA THR A 96 6.24 17.21 29.26
C THR A 96 6.18 16.73 27.80
N GLU A 97 5.24 17.25 27.01
CA GLU A 97 5.17 16.96 25.57
C GLU A 97 6.37 17.53 24.80
N VAL A 98 6.89 18.72 25.16
CA VAL A 98 8.11 19.29 24.56
C VAL A 98 9.32 18.42 24.89
N ALA A 99 9.50 18.01 26.15
CA ALA A 99 10.61 17.17 26.58
C ALA A 99 10.61 15.80 25.87
N ALA A 100 9.44 15.16 25.70
CA ALA A 100 9.31 13.89 24.99
C ALA A 100 9.71 13.99 23.50
N ARG A 101 9.31 15.06 22.79
CA ARG A 101 9.71 15.30 21.40
C ARG A 101 11.19 15.67 21.28
N LEU A 102 11.74 16.47 22.19
CA LEU A 102 13.17 16.77 22.22
C LEU A 102 14.01 15.51 22.44
N LEU A 103 13.56 14.57 23.29
CA LEU A 103 14.21 13.26 23.44
C LEU A 103 14.22 12.48 22.11
N MET A 104 13.10 12.42 21.39
CA MET A 104 13.06 11.73 20.09
C MET A 104 13.86 12.42 18.99
N MET A 105 13.92 13.76 18.96
CA MET A 105 14.82 14.47 18.06
C MET A 105 16.28 14.19 18.40
N ARG A 106 16.67 14.20 19.68
CA ARG A 106 18.03 13.82 20.12
C ARG A 106 18.39 12.39 19.66
N ILE A 107 17.53 11.40 19.91
CA ILE A 107 17.75 10.01 19.49
C ILE A 107 17.90 9.93 17.96
N THR A 108 16.96 10.50 17.22
CA THR A 108 16.96 10.47 15.74
C THR A 108 18.15 11.22 15.12
N LEU A 109 18.70 12.21 15.82
CA LEU A 109 19.95 12.87 15.43
C LEU A 109 21.17 11.97 15.66
N THR A 110 21.26 11.29 16.81
CA THR A 110 22.41 10.43 17.19
C THR A 110 22.53 9.10 16.43
N VAL A 111 21.43 8.57 15.88
CA VAL A 111 21.47 7.30 15.12
C VAL A 111 21.79 7.59 13.65
N ASN A 112 22.83 6.92 13.13
CA ASN A 112 23.25 7.05 11.74
C ASN A 112 22.29 6.26 10.82
N MET A 113 21.37 6.98 10.17
CA MET A 113 20.34 6.46 9.26
C MET A 113 20.26 7.32 8.01
N SER A 114 19.91 6.72 6.87
CA SER A 114 19.74 7.45 5.62
C SER A 114 18.68 8.57 5.75
N PRO A 115 18.85 9.72 5.08
CA PRO A 115 18.03 10.92 5.32
C PRO A 115 16.54 10.67 5.04
N LYS A 116 16.18 9.83 4.06
CA LYS A 116 14.80 9.39 3.83
C LYS A 116 14.18 8.73 5.07
N ARG A 117 14.89 7.81 5.74
CA ARG A 117 14.43 7.14 6.97
C ARG A 117 14.41 8.09 8.17
N LYS A 118 15.42 8.96 8.28
CA LYS A 118 15.50 10.01 9.31
C LYS A 118 14.31 10.97 9.24
N SER A 119 13.94 11.41 8.04
CA SER A 119 12.76 12.24 7.78
C SER A 119 11.45 11.54 8.15
N GLN A 120 11.27 10.26 7.82
CA GLN A 120 10.06 9.50 8.21
C GLN A 120 9.85 9.49 9.73
N VAL A 121 10.91 9.32 10.52
CA VAL A 121 10.82 9.34 11.99
C VAL A 121 10.48 10.74 12.52
N VAL A 122 11.18 11.78 12.04
CA VAL A 122 10.90 13.17 12.45
C VAL A 122 9.46 13.58 12.12
N LEU A 123 8.97 13.22 10.93
CA LEU A 123 7.59 13.52 10.51
C LEU A 123 6.56 12.81 11.41
N ALA A 124 6.79 11.53 11.76
CA ALA A 124 5.88 10.78 12.63
C ALA A 124 5.68 11.45 14.01
N PHE A 125 6.76 11.98 14.61
CA PHE A 125 6.68 12.72 15.87
C PHE A 125 6.26 14.19 15.70
N SER A 126 6.31 14.73 14.48
CA SER A 126 5.80 16.09 14.18
C SER A 126 4.27 16.15 14.23
N PHE A 127 3.56 15.04 13.98
CA PHE A 127 2.09 14.96 14.19
C PHE A 127 1.63 15.17 15.64
N ARG A 128 2.55 15.20 16.63
CA ARG A 128 2.26 15.62 18.01
C ARG A 128 2.29 17.15 18.21
N LEU A 129 2.85 17.93 17.29
CA LEU A 129 2.91 19.41 17.40
C LEU A 129 1.54 20.07 17.60
N PRO A 130 0.45 19.68 16.90
CA PRO A 130 -0.87 20.27 17.10
C PRO A 130 -1.43 20.13 18.52
N LEU A 131 -1.00 19.15 19.32
CA LEU A 131 -1.45 19.04 20.72
C LEU A 131 -1.10 20.28 21.54
N LEU A 132 0.07 20.90 21.31
CA LEU A 132 0.46 22.13 22.01
C LEU A 132 -0.51 23.28 21.73
N VAL A 133 -0.98 23.36 20.48
CA VAL A 133 -1.92 24.39 20.06
C VAL A 133 -3.30 24.09 20.64
N LEU A 134 -3.73 22.82 20.61
CA LEU A 134 -5.03 22.39 21.13
C LEU A 134 -5.13 22.54 22.67
N THR A 135 -4.10 22.16 23.45
CA THR A 135 -4.14 22.35 24.93
C THR A 135 -3.97 23.81 25.34
N GLY A 136 -3.23 24.61 24.56
CA GLY A 136 -3.19 26.07 24.70
C GLY A 136 -4.54 26.74 24.40
N LEU A 137 -5.21 26.35 23.31
CA LEU A 137 -6.55 26.81 22.97
C LEU A 137 -7.57 26.38 24.04
N HIS A 138 -7.53 25.13 24.51
CA HIS A 138 -8.40 24.66 25.60
C HIS A 138 -8.30 25.58 26.82
N LEU A 139 -7.08 25.93 27.25
CA LEU A 139 -6.86 26.89 28.35
C LEU A 139 -7.40 28.30 28.01
N SER A 140 -7.27 28.76 26.78
CA SER A 140 -7.78 30.07 26.34
C SER A 140 -9.32 30.14 26.41
N TYR A 141 -10.03 29.13 25.91
CA TYR A 141 -11.49 29.07 26.00
C TYR A 141 -11.95 28.81 27.45
N PHE A 142 -11.24 27.95 28.20
CA PHE A 142 -11.48 27.72 29.64
C PHE A 142 -11.33 29.00 30.49
N SER A 143 -10.37 29.87 30.18
CA SER A 143 -10.20 31.16 30.87
C SER A 143 -11.23 32.22 30.44
N THR A 144 -11.85 32.08 29.27
CA THR A 144 -12.75 33.10 28.70
C THR A 144 -14.23 32.84 28.99
N TYR A 145 -14.70 31.58 29.05
CA TYR A 145 -16.13 31.28 29.27
C TYR A 145 -16.74 31.90 30.55
N PRO A 146 -16.02 32.08 31.69
CA PRO A 146 -16.62 32.67 32.89
C PRO A 146 -16.95 34.17 32.75
N ALA A 147 -16.32 34.85 31.79
CA ALA A 147 -16.55 36.27 31.51
C ALA A 147 -17.57 36.50 30.36
N SER A 148 -18.09 35.42 29.74
CA SER A 148 -19.14 35.50 28.74
C SER A 148 -20.48 35.90 29.38
N PRO A 149 -21.32 36.73 28.73
CA PRO A 149 -22.68 37.01 29.21
C PRO A 149 -23.55 35.74 29.29
N GLU A 150 -23.23 34.70 28.52
CA GLU A 150 -23.97 33.43 28.51
C GLU A 150 -23.01 32.23 28.70
N PRO A 151 -22.57 31.94 29.95
CA PRO A 151 -21.57 30.90 30.22
C PRO A 151 -22.09 29.48 29.91
N GLN A 152 -23.40 29.27 29.84
CA GLN A 152 -24.02 27.98 29.50
C GLN A 152 -23.85 27.59 28.02
N PHE A 153 -23.65 28.56 27.13
CA PHE A 153 -23.33 28.31 25.72
C PHE A 153 -21.82 28.39 25.46
N ALA A 154 -21.11 29.35 26.08
CA ALA A 154 -19.65 29.50 25.90
C ALA A 154 -18.83 28.28 26.37
N ILE A 155 -19.36 27.47 27.28
CA ILE A 155 -18.71 26.21 27.69
C ILE A 155 -18.68 25.15 26.56
N THR A 156 -19.57 25.23 25.57
CA THR A 156 -19.62 24.28 24.45
C THR A 156 -18.35 24.32 23.60
N ASP A 157 -17.77 25.49 23.34
CA ASP A 157 -16.53 25.61 22.58
C ASP A 157 -15.35 24.95 23.31
N THR A 158 -15.28 25.13 24.63
CA THR A 158 -14.27 24.48 25.49
C THR A 158 -14.40 22.95 25.40
N LEU A 159 -15.63 22.42 25.51
CA LEU A 159 -15.92 20.99 25.39
C LEU A 159 -15.60 20.44 23.98
N LEU A 160 -15.89 21.18 22.91
CA LEU A 160 -15.53 20.80 21.53
C LEU A 160 -14.02 20.67 21.37
N ILE A 161 -13.25 21.65 21.87
CA ILE A 161 -11.78 21.63 21.82
C ILE A 161 -11.23 20.49 22.69
N GLN A 162 -11.83 20.20 23.84
CA GLN A 162 -11.48 19.06 24.69
C GLN A 162 -11.63 17.73 23.92
N GLN A 163 -12.76 17.50 23.23
CA GLN A 163 -12.98 16.29 22.43
C GLN A 163 -12.00 16.19 21.25
N VAL A 164 -11.74 17.29 20.53
CA VAL A 164 -10.72 17.33 19.46
C VAL A 164 -9.33 17.01 20.01
N THR A 165 -8.99 17.52 21.20
CA THR A 165 -7.72 17.23 21.89
C THR A 165 -7.58 15.74 22.23
N ILE A 166 -8.64 15.12 22.78
CA ILE A 166 -8.69 13.68 23.08
C ILE A 166 -8.44 12.87 21.82
N VAL A 167 -9.24 13.10 20.77
CA VAL A 167 -9.18 12.36 19.51
C VAL A 167 -7.80 12.51 18.85
N TRP A 168 -7.26 13.74 18.79
CA TRP A 168 -5.92 13.95 18.23
C TRP A 168 -4.82 13.30 19.08
N SER A 169 -4.94 13.25 20.41
CA SER A 169 -3.95 12.61 21.28
C SER A 169 -3.82 11.10 21.01
N ILE A 170 -4.96 10.44 20.71
CA ILE A 170 -5.05 9.02 20.38
C ILE A 170 -4.51 8.77 18.96
N ILE A 171 -4.95 9.54 17.96
CA ILE A 171 -4.46 9.42 16.58
C ILE A 171 -2.94 9.63 16.53
N SER A 172 -2.43 10.66 17.19
CA SER A 172 -0.99 10.94 17.25
C SER A 172 -0.20 10.00 18.18
N ALA A 173 -0.86 9.11 18.93
CA ALA A 173 -0.21 7.99 19.63
C ALA A 173 0.02 6.77 18.72
N THR A 174 -0.86 6.54 17.74
CA THR A 174 -0.78 5.34 16.89
C THR A 174 0.15 5.52 15.68
N ILE A 175 0.28 6.74 15.12
CA ILE A 175 1.11 7.04 13.95
C ILE A 175 2.54 6.43 14.01
N PRO A 176 3.31 6.53 15.11
CA PRO A 176 4.64 5.91 15.19
C PRO A 176 4.63 4.36 15.19
N ASN A 177 3.52 3.74 15.60
CA ASN A 177 3.32 2.29 15.56
C ASN A 177 2.83 1.78 14.20
N THR A 178 2.10 2.60 13.43
CA THR A 178 1.36 2.16 12.22
C THR A 178 2.24 1.39 11.23
N LYS A 179 3.51 1.77 11.03
CA LYS A 179 4.43 1.05 10.14
C LYS A 179 4.77 -0.38 10.61
N ASN A 180 4.92 -0.59 11.91
CA ASN A 180 5.19 -1.91 12.47
C ASN A 180 3.92 -2.76 12.54
N PHE A 181 2.78 -2.13 12.88
CA PHE A 181 1.44 -2.73 12.89
C PHE A 181 1.05 -3.25 11.50
N LEU A 182 1.18 -2.41 10.46
CA LEU A 182 0.97 -2.80 9.06
C LEU A 182 1.95 -3.90 8.60
N LYS A 183 3.21 -3.90 9.08
CA LYS A 183 4.16 -4.98 8.77
C LYS A 183 3.79 -6.31 9.44
N SER A 184 3.23 -6.30 10.64
CA SER A 184 2.69 -7.52 11.28
C SER A 184 1.38 -8.00 10.65
N PHE A 185 0.70 -7.16 9.87
CA PHE A 185 -0.47 -7.55 9.09
C PHE A 185 -0.08 -8.20 7.76
N SER A 186 0.30 -9.47 7.84
CA SER A 186 -0.03 -10.44 6.78
C SER A 186 -1.56 -10.65 6.74
N LEU A 187 -2.30 -9.60 6.34
CA LEU A 187 -3.73 -9.70 6.03
C LEU A 187 -3.86 -10.59 4.79
N GLY A 188 -4.52 -11.75 4.94
CA GLY A 188 -4.76 -12.71 3.88
C GLY A 188 -5.73 -12.19 2.81
N MET A 189 -5.24 -11.27 1.99
CA MET A 189 -5.88 -10.63 0.82
C MET A 189 -4.78 -10.04 -0.10
N GLY A 190 -3.71 -10.80 -0.37
CA GLY A 190 -2.64 -10.54 -1.38
C GLY A 190 -1.76 -9.28 -1.27
N PHE A 191 -2.23 -8.20 -0.64
CA PHE A 191 -1.71 -6.85 -0.81
C PHE A 191 -0.54 -6.50 0.14
N PRO A 192 0.71 -6.39 -0.33
CA PRO A 192 1.78 -5.78 0.44
C PRO A 192 1.51 -4.28 0.59
N VAL A 193 1.20 -3.81 1.80
CA VAL A 193 1.13 -2.36 2.11
C VAL A 193 2.55 -1.82 2.32
N ALA A 194 3.37 -1.94 1.27
CA ALA A 194 4.65 -1.27 1.16
C ALA A 194 4.40 0.21 0.86
N PHE A 195 4.95 1.10 1.68
CA PHE A 195 4.84 2.56 1.47
C PHE A 195 5.91 3.06 0.48
N ASP A 196 6.07 2.32 -0.63
CA ASP A 196 7.12 2.52 -1.63
C ASP A 196 6.64 3.45 -2.75
N ILE A 197 6.60 4.74 -2.40
CA ILE A 197 6.57 5.82 -3.38
C ILE A 197 7.94 5.85 -4.09
N THR A 198 7.93 5.99 -5.41
CA THR A 198 9.05 5.80 -6.36
C THR A 198 9.49 4.34 -6.53
N GLY A 199 9.28 3.81 -7.74
CA GLY A 199 9.72 2.46 -8.11
C GLY A 199 11.18 2.40 -8.52
N TYR A 200 11.86 1.33 -8.11
CA TYR A 200 12.99 0.73 -8.81
C TYR A 200 13.09 -0.74 -8.37
N GLY A 201 13.44 -1.64 -9.28
CA GLY A 201 13.58 -3.07 -8.95
C GLY A 201 14.80 -3.33 -8.07
N SER A 202 14.59 -4.02 -6.95
CA SER A 202 15.66 -4.72 -6.20
C SER A 202 15.04 -5.74 -5.25
N SER A 203 14.97 -7.00 -5.69
CA SER A 203 14.65 -8.13 -4.82
C SER A 203 15.66 -8.25 -3.67
N ASN A 204 15.18 -8.40 -2.44
CA ASN A 204 15.96 -8.88 -1.28
C ASN A 204 15.03 -9.16 -0.09
N THR A 205 14.18 -10.17 -0.25
CA THR A 205 13.31 -10.69 0.82
C THR A 205 14.14 -11.62 1.71
N TYR A 206 14.41 -11.24 2.95
CA TYR A 206 15.14 -12.11 3.89
C TYR A 206 14.31 -13.37 4.20
N PRO A 207 14.83 -14.59 3.95
CA PRO A 207 14.14 -15.81 4.35
C PRO A 207 14.15 -15.92 5.88
N LEU A 208 12.98 -16.14 6.48
CA LEU A 208 12.90 -16.55 7.88
C LEU A 208 13.23 -18.04 7.97
N GLN A 209 14.23 -18.37 8.79
CA GLN A 209 14.71 -19.73 8.97
C GLN A 209 13.65 -20.59 9.70
N GLU A 210 13.17 -21.66 9.05
CA GLU A 210 12.22 -22.58 9.68
C GLU A 210 12.83 -23.25 10.93
N LEU A 211 12.03 -23.33 11.99
CA LEU A 211 12.42 -24.00 13.22
C LEU A 211 12.21 -25.52 13.07
N GLY A 212 13.18 -26.18 12.45
CA GLY A 212 13.10 -27.58 12.04
C GLY A 212 12.59 -28.54 13.13
N SER A 213 11.42 -29.13 12.89
CA SER A 213 10.76 -30.07 13.81
C SER A 213 11.62 -31.32 14.05
N ARG A 214 12.21 -31.39 15.24
CA ARG A 214 13.20 -32.41 15.62
C ARG A 214 12.56 -33.76 15.92
N LYS A 215 12.18 -34.51 14.86
CA LYS A 215 11.61 -35.86 14.97
C LYS A 215 12.54 -36.77 15.77
N SER A 216 11.99 -37.36 16.84
CA SER A 216 12.68 -38.38 17.64
C SER A 216 13.03 -39.61 16.79
N LYS A 217 14.26 -40.09 16.91
CA LYS A 217 14.64 -41.48 16.64
C LYS A 217 15.53 -42.01 17.76
N THR A 218 15.14 -43.16 18.28
CA THR A 218 15.75 -43.84 19.41
C THR A 218 16.94 -44.69 18.98
N THR A 219 17.99 -44.66 19.81
CA THR A 219 18.95 -45.75 20.11
C THR A 219 19.14 -46.89 19.08
N GLY A 220 20.34 -46.96 18.50
CA GLY A 220 20.95 -48.18 17.94
C GLY A 220 22.45 -48.16 18.26
N SER A 221 23.09 -49.30 18.57
CA SER A 221 24.41 -49.28 19.23
C SER A 221 25.44 -50.27 18.67
N LYS A 222 26.72 -49.83 18.75
CA LYS A 222 27.97 -50.62 18.85
C LYS A 222 28.49 -51.39 17.62
N GLY A 223 29.76 -51.08 17.32
CA GLY A 223 30.80 -52.02 16.86
C GLY A 223 30.96 -52.19 15.35
N ALA A 224 32.09 -52.68 14.84
CA ALA A 224 33.47 -52.74 15.38
C ALA A 224 34.41 -53.23 14.25
N GLY A 225 35.71 -52.91 14.30
CA GLY A 225 36.74 -53.49 13.42
C GLY A 225 37.37 -52.52 12.40
N THR A 226 38.67 -52.57 12.05
CA THR A 226 39.95 -52.70 12.81
C THR A 226 41.10 -52.69 11.77
N THR A 227 42.23 -52.01 12.04
CA THR A 227 43.50 -51.97 11.23
C THR A 227 43.39 -51.45 9.78
N ALA A 228 44.43 -51.01 9.05
CA ALA A 228 45.75 -50.36 9.27
C ALA A 228 46.27 -49.94 7.84
N THR A 229 47.40 -49.27 7.54
CA THR A 229 48.69 -49.01 8.24
C THR A 229 49.44 -47.83 7.56
N SER A 230 50.37 -47.18 8.29
CA SER A 230 51.61 -46.46 7.84
C SER A 230 51.48 -45.25 6.86
N VAL A 231 52.48 -44.35 6.68
CA VAL A 231 53.86 -44.18 7.22
C VAL A 231 54.02 -42.73 7.78
N SER A 232 55.02 -42.49 8.65
CA SER A 232 55.33 -41.18 9.31
C SER A 232 56.46 -40.37 8.63
N HIS A 233 56.73 -39.11 9.00
CA HIS A 233 57.71 -38.73 10.06
C HIS A 233 57.55 -37.27 10.57
N GLY A 234 58.01 -37.01 11.81
CA GLY A 234 58.20 -35.67 12.44
C GLY A 234 59.69 -35.39 12.70
N PRO A 235 60.15 -34.83 13.86
CA PRO A 235 59.45 -34.32 15.07
C PRO A 235 59.19 -32.78 14.98
N GLY A 236 58.99 -31.95 16.01
CA GLY A 236 58.95 -32.02 17.51
C GLY A 236 58.27 -30.75 18.06
N HIS A 237 58.35 -30.31 19.33
CA HIS A 237 59.03 -30.75 20.56
C HIS A 237 58.14 -30.33 21.77
N ASP A 238 58.10 -31.14 22.85
CA ASP A 238 57.56 -30.89 24.21
C ASP A 238 56.08 -30.53 24.53
N GLN A 239 55.76 -30.80 25.81
CA GLN A 239 54.51 -30.73 26.58
C GLN A 239 54.81 -29.95 27.91
N PRO A 240 53.87 -29.67 28.87
CA PRO A 240 52.62 -30.37 29.18
C PRO A 240 51.36 -29.54 29.58
N CYS A 241 50.23 -30.26 29.64
CA CYS A 241 49.03 -30.18 30.50
C CYS A 241 48.59 -28.89 31.23
N HIS A 242 47.29 -28.55 31.15
CA HIS A 242 46.34 -28.66 32.28
C HIS A 242 44.85 -28.56 31.82
N GLU A 243 43.89 -28.59 32.75
CA GLU A 243 42.50 -29.03 32.54
C GLU A 243 41.43 -27.95 32.85
N VAL A 244 40.26 -28.02 32.17
CA VAL A 244 38.88 -27.83 32.73
C VAL A 244 38.47 -26.43 33.28
N PRO A 245 37.21 -25.93 33.12
CA PRO A 245 36.19 -26.15 32.06
C PRO A 245 35.49 -24.85 31.54
N SER A 246 34.59 -25.04 30.57
CA SER A 246 33.35 -24.26 30.29
C SER A 246 33.24 -22.78 30.72
N GLY A 247 33.24 -21.87 29.75
CA GLY A 247 32.75 -20.49 29.90
C GLY A 247 32.17 -19.93 28.60
N TRP A 248 30.87 -20.10 28.36
CA TRP A 248 30.19 -19.56 27.17
C TRP A 248 30.07 -18.03 27.22
N ARG A 249 31.06 -17.33 26.67
CA ARG A 249 30.95 -15.92 26.28
C ARG A 249 30.60 -15.81 24.79
N PRO A 250 29.68 -14.93 24.39
CA PRO A 250 29.54 -14.52 23.00
C PRO A 250 30.58 -13.44 22.68
N ASP A 251 31.66 -13.81 21.99
CA ASP A 251 32.65 -12.83 21.55
C ASP A 251 32.12 -11.93 20.42
N GLU A 252 32.52 -10.66 20.46
CA GLU A 252 32.03 -9.62 19.56
C GLU A 252 32.76 -9.67 18.22
N VAL A 253 32.11 -10.28 17.21
CA VAL A 253 32.65 -10.39 15.85
C VAL A 253 32.82 -8.99 15.22
N ARG A 254 34.05 -8.47 15.25
CA ARG A 254 34.45 -7.28 14.50
C ARG A 254 34.41 -7.56 12.99
N HIS A 255 33.46 -6.94 12.31
CA HIS A 255 33.53 -6.81 10.85
C HIS A 255 34.46 -5.65 10.47
N GLU A 256 35.75 -5.96 10.31
CA GLU A 256 36.76 -5.00 9.84
C GLU A 256 36.79 -4.96 8.31
N GLY A 257 36.15 -3.93 7.73
CA GLY A 257 36.04 -3.76 6.28
C GLY A 257 37.27 -3.10 5.67
N SER A 258 38.20 -3.90 5.14
CA SER A 258 39.35 -3.39 4.38
C SER A 258 38.93 -2.78 3.04
N VAL A 259 39.09 -1.46 2.89
CA VAL A 259 38.88 -0.74 1.63
C VAL A 259 40.23 -0.49 0.96
N LEU A 260 40.63 -1.40 0.06
CA LEU A 260 41.90 -1.29 -0.65
C LEU A 260 41.79 -0.31 -1.84
N HIS A 261 42.15 0.96 -1.61
CA HIS A 261 42.42 1.88 -2.72
C HIS A 261 43.66 1.40 -3.48
N ARG A 262 43.53 1.14 -4.79
CA ARG A 262 44.65 0.77 -5.67
C ARG A 262 45.36 2.04 -6.18
N PRO A 263 46.64 2.29 -5.85
CA PRO A 263 47.40 3.39 -6.44
C PRO A 263 47.86 3.05 -7.87
N ASN A 264 48.12 4.06 -8.68
CA ASN A 264 48.76 3.90 -9.99
C ASN A 264 50.25 3.61 -9.83
N LEU A 265 50.79 2.66 -10.60
CA LEU A 265 52.23 2.53 -10.87
C LEU A 265 52.47 2.35 -12.39
N PRO A 266 53.62 2.79 -12.92
CA PRO A 266 53.87 2.87 -14.36
C PRO A 266 54.44 1.59 -14.98
N SER A 267 54.41 1.51 -16.31
CA SER A 267 55.06 0.47 -17.12
C SER A 267 56.58 0.57 -17.13
N ARG A 268 57.30 -0.57 -17.31
CA ARG A 268 58.25 -0.81 -18.43
C ARG A 268 59.10 -2.10 -18.25
N GLY A 269 59.03 -3.00 -19.24
CA GLY A 269 59.99 -4.10 -19.48
C GLY A 269 59.86 -5.33 -18.56
N GLY A 270 60.11 -6.56 -19.02
CA GLY A 270 60.42 -7.03 -20.39
C GLY A 270 60.68 -8.55 -20.43
N GLU A 271 60.70 -9.14 -21.64
CA GLU A 271 61.15 -10.51 -21.99
C GLU A 271 60.41 -11.71 -21.33
N GLU A 272 59.66 -12.53 -22.09
CA GLU A 272 60.05 -13.75 -22.85
C GLU A 272 60.19 -15.02 -21.97
N ASP A 273 59.57 -16.18 -22.29
CA ASP A 273 58.59 -16.57 -23.34
C ASP A 273 57.28 -17.12 -22.66
N ASP A 274 56.55 -18.21 -22.97
CA ASP A 274 56.64 -19.29 -23.97
C ASP A 274 55.26 -19.79 -24.47
N LYS A 275 55.32 -20.51 -25.59
CA LYS A 275 54.40 -21.43 -26.29
C LYS A 275 53.62 -22.34 -25.31
N VAL A 276 52.44 -22.94 -25.58
CA VAL A 276 51.54 -23.08 -26.76
C VAL A 276 50.18 -23.62 -26.20
N SER A 277 48.96 -23.31 -26.67
CA SER A 277 48.36 -23.71 -27.96
C SER A 277 46.95 -23.13 -28.21
N ARG A 278 46.56 -23.12 -29.51
CA ARG A 278 45.22 -23.17 -30.15
C ARG A 278 44.09 -23.88 -29.36
N ASN A 279 42.77 -23.59 -29.48
CA ASN A 279 41.89 -22.79 -30.38
C ASN A 279 40.69 -22.22 -29.55
N GLY A 280 39.78 -21.33 -30.00
CA GLY A 280 39.68 -20.58 -31.27
C GLY A 280 38.25 -20.44 -31.87
N SER A 281 37.44 -19.47 -31.40
CA SER A 281 36.29 -18.83 -32.10
C SER A 281 35.74 -17.69 -31.21
N GLN A 282 35.92 -16.41 -31.53
CA GLN A 282 35.18 -15.57 -32.50
C GLN A 282 33.74 -15.18 -32.09
N GLU A 283 33.61 -14.12 -31.29
CA GLU A 283 32.49 -13.17 -31.38
C GLU A 283 32.95 -11.89 -32.09
N MET A 284 32.07 -11.26 -32.87
CA MET A 284 32.35 -9.95 -33.50
C MET A 284 31.59 -8.82 -32.80
N ILE A 285 32.32 -7.96 -32.08
CA ILE A 285 31.74 -6.77 -31.44
C ILE A 285 31.70 -5.61 -32.44
N ILE A 286 30.55 -5.42 -33.08
CA ILE A 286 30.28 -4.21 -33.89
C ILE A 286 30.03 -3.03 -32.95
N LYS A 287 30.97 -2.09 -32.87
CA LYS A 287 30.73 -0.79 -32.23
C LYS A 287 29.96 0.12 -33.18
N LYS A 288 28.67 0.36 -32.89
CA LYS A 288 27.90 1.43 -33.53
C LYS A 288 28.05 2.71 -32.70
N GLU A 289 28.79 3.67 -33.23
CA GLU A 289 28.78 5.03 -32.68
C GLU A 289 27.49 5.74 -33.11
N VAL A 290 26.88 6.50 -32.18
CA VAL A 290 25.67 7.29 -32.42
C VAL A 290 25.97 8.71 -32.00
N VAL A 291 26.21 9.57 -32.98
CA VAL A 291 26.29 11.02 -32.78
C VAL A 291 24.86 11.55 -32.67
N TRP A 292 24.59 12.29 -31.60
CA TRP A 292 23.32 13.00 -31.41
C TRP A 292 23.51 14.46 -31.80
N ASP A 293 22.77 14.91 -32.82
CA ASP A 293 22.59 16.34 -33.10
C ASP A 293 21.29 16.81 -32.41
N VAL A 294 21.31 18.02 -31.85
CA VAL A 294 20.24 18.54 -30.98
C VAL A 294 19.74 19.88 -31.50
N THR A 295 18.83 19.82 -32.46
CA THR A 295 18.10 20.98 -32.98
C THR A 295 16.97 21.39 -32.02
N TYR A 296 16.93 22.67 -31.65
CA TYR A 296 15.91 23.24 -30.78
C TYR A 296 14.82 23.96 -31.60
N GLU A 297 13.65 23.35 -31.77
CA GLU A 297 12.47 24.06 -32.28
C GLU A 297 11.79 24.89 -31.18
N GLY A 298 11.58 26.18 -31.45
CA GLY A 298 10.96 27.11 -30.51
C GLY A 298 9.44 26.92 -30.43
N LYS A 299 8.94 26.49 -29.27
CA LYS A 299 7.48 26.40 -29.03
C LYS A 299 6.85 27.77 -28.90
N GLN A 300 6.10 28.16 -29.94
CA GLN A 300 5.27 29.35 -29.94
C GLN A 300 4.08 29.18 -28.96
N LEU A 301 3.90 30.12 -28.02
CA LEU A 301 2.77 30.06 -27.09
C LEU A 301 1.46 30.38 -27.81
N VAL A 302 0.44 29.55 -27.57
CA VAL A 302 -0.97 29.92 -27.77
C VAL A 302 -1.65 29.87 -26.40
N HIS A 303 -1.94 31.05 -25.85
CA HIS A 303 -2.82 31.16 -24.69
C HIS A 303 -4.22 30.64 -25.03
N ASN A 304 -4.85 29.94 -24.09
CA ASN A 304 -6.29 30.03 -23.93
C ASN A 304 -6.66 29.97 -22.43
N VAL A 305 -7.71 30.69 -22.06
CA VAL A 305 -7.89 31.22 -20.70
C VAL A 305 -8.97 30.45 -19.92
N CYS A 306 -8.83 30.40 -18.59
CA CYS A 306 -9.83 29.83 -17.70
C CYS A 306 -11.20 30.48 -17.87
N ALA A 307 -12.23 29.64 -17.99
CA ALA A 307 -13.62 30.00 -17.70
C ALA A 307 -14.25 28.92 -16.82
N ALA A 308 -14.17 29.09 -15.50
CA ALA A 308 -14.94 28.29 -14.56
C ALA A 308 -16.34 28.89 -14.42
N THR A 309 -17.39 28.10 -14.63
CA THR A 309 -18.77 28.53 -14.38
C THR A 309 -19.55 27.42 -13.67
N THR A 310 -19.71 27.57 -12.36
CA THR A 310 -20.60 26.72 -11.56
C THR A 310 -22.04 27.12 -11.79
N ILE A 311 -22.91 26.18 -12.19
CA ILE A 311 -24.37 26.34 -12.10
C ILE A 311 -24.94 25.11 -11.39
N LEU A 312 -25.48 25.34 -10.20
CA LEU A 312 -26.44 24.46 -9.54
C LEU A 312 -27.83 24.71 -10.14
N ASN A 313 -28.65 23.67 -10.27
CA ASN A 313 -30.11 23.79 -10.26
C ASN A 313 -30.75 22.46 -9.85
N LEU A 314 -31.93 22.53 -9.26
CA LEU A 314 -32.66 21.44 -8.62
C LEU A 314 -34.10 21.37 -9.16
N GLU A 315 -34.58 20.14 -9.40
CA GLU A 315 -36.01 19.74 -9.40
C GLU A 315 -36.94 20.38 -10.47
N PRO A 316 -38.21 19.92 -10.63
CA PRO A 316 -38.88 18.75 -10.01
C PRO A 316 -39.40 17.69 -11.02
N LEU A 317 -40.07 16.65 -10.49
CA LEU A 317 -40.76 15.61 -11.26
C LEU A 317 -42.01 16.12 -11.99
N PHE A 318 -42.39 15.44 -13.08
CA PHE A 318 -43.81 15.20 -13.44
C PHE A 318 -43.98 13.80 -14.07
N LEU A 319 -45.24 13.32 -14.18
CA LEU A 319 -45.61 11.91 -14.38
C LEU A 319 -46.46 11.67 -15.65
N LEU A 320 -46.53 10.38 -16.04
CA LEU A 320 -47.50 9.69 -16.93
C LEU A 320 -47.32 9.74 -18.48
N PRO A 321 -47.26 8.55 -19.14
CA PRO A 321 -47.53 8.30 -20.58
C PRO A 321 -48.97 7.71 -20.74
N PRO A 322 -49.39 6.95 -21.81
CA PRO A 322 -48.77 6.54 -23.09
C PRO A 322 -49.73 6.70 -24.33
N LEU A 323 -49.69 5.71 -25.26
CA LEU A 323 -50.54 5.46 -26.47
C LEU A 323 -50.07 6.16 -27.78
N LEU A 324 -50.10 5.54 -28.98
CA LEU A 324 -50.33 4.14 -29.41
C LEU A 324 -49.81 3.89 -30.86
N HIS A 325 -49.74 2.61 -31.28
CA HIS A 325 -49.58 2.10 -32.67
C HIS A 325 -48.21 2.29 -33.39
N LEU A 326 -47.78 1.42 -34.31
CA LEU A 326 -47.80 -0.06 -34.45
C LEU A 326 -46.62 -0.44 -35.43
N PRO A 327 -46.35 -1.69 -35.88
CA PRO A 327 -44.97 -2.12 -36.14
C PRO A 327 -44.54 -2.06 -37.61
N THR A 328 -43.24 -1.85 -37.84
CA THR A 328 -42.57 -2.28 -39.07
C THR A 328 -41.36 -3.13 -38.73
N HIS A 329 -41.32 -4.37 -39.23
CA HIS A 329 -40.20 -5.29 -39.00
C HIS A 329 -38.98 -4.86 -39.82
N PHE A 330 -38.08 -4.10 -39.21
CA PHE A 330 -36.70 -3.98 -39.66
C PHE A 330 -35.76 -4.53 -38.58
N HIS A 331 -34.90 -5.49 -38.96
CA HIS A 331 -33.75 -5.89 -38.14
C HIS A 331 -32.65 -4.82 -38.21
N THR A 332 -32.93 -3.62 -37.70
CA THR A 332 -31.88 -2.65 -37.40
C THR A 332 -30.94 -3.24 -36.37
N MET A 333 -29.65 -3.39 -36.74
CA MET A 333 -28.61 -3.77 -35.78
C MET A 333 -28.56 -2.73 -34.66
N ALA A 334 -28.96 -3.12 -33.45
CA ALA A 334 -28.91 -2.24 -32.28
C ALA A 334 -27.46 -1.78 -32.06
N GLY A 335 -27.22 -0.47 -32.25
CA GLY A 335 -25.88 0.10 -32.34
C GLY A 335 -25.11 0.00 -31.03
N ILE A 336 -24.27 -1.03 -30.89
CA ILE A 336 -23.35 -1.16 -29.75
C ILE A 336 -22.35 0.00 -29.80
N THR A 337 -22.43 0.89 -28.81
CA THR A 337 -21.53 2.05 -28.63
C THR A 337 -20.44 1.73 -27.61
N LEU A 338 -19.29 2.41 -27.71
CA LEU A 338 -18.19 2.31 -26.74
C LEU A 338 -18.01 3.66 -26.04
N ARG A 339 -17.76 3.63 -24.72
CA ARG A 339 -17.40 4.80 -23.92
C ARG A 339 -16.67 4.40 -22.64
N ASP A 340 -16.12 5.40 -21.95
CA ASP A 340 -15.60 5.21 -20.59
C ASP A 340 -16.71 4.82 -19.60
N ALA A 341 -16.35 3.99 -18.62
CA ALA A 341 -17.18 3.58 -17.50
C ALA A 341 -17.33 4.71 -16.46
N ARG A 342 -18.49 4.79 -15.81
CA ARG A 342 -18.72 5.70 -14.68
C ARG A 342 -18.61 4.95 -13.36
N TYR A 343 -18.15 5.61 -12.29
CA TYR A 343 -18.02 4.99 -10.95
C TYR A 343 -19.35 4.43 -10.40
N SER A 344 -20.49 5.02 -10.78
CA SER A 344 -21.83 4.54 -10.46
C SER A 344 -22.22 3.23 -11.15
N GLU A 345 -21.50 2.83 -12.20
CA GLU A 345 -21.79 1.65 -13.02
C GLU A 345 -21.00 0.41 -12.58
N LEU A 346 -20.05 0.57 -11.64
CA LEU A 346 -19.22 -0.52 -11.13
C LEU A 346 -20.02 -1.74 -10.59
N PRO A 347 -21.21 -1.60 -9.98
CA PRO A 347 -22.05 -2.75 -9.60
C PRO A 347 -22.58 -3.54 -10.81
N GLU A 348 -23.09 -2.89 -11.84
CA GLU A 348 -23.55 -3.55 -13.07
C GLU A 348 -22.36 -4.19 -13.81
N ILE A 349 -21.22 -3.49 -13.87
CA ILE A 349 -19.97 -4.00 -14.45
C ILE A 349 -19.47 -5.24 -13.71
N ALA A 350 -19.55 -5.27 -12.37
CA ALA A 350 -19.22 -6.44 -11.57
C ALA A 350 -20.18 -7.61 -11.83
N ASN A 351 -21.48 -7.34 -11.99
CA ASN A 351 -22.48 -8.35 -12.33
C ASN A 351 -22.28 -8.92 -13.76
N VAL A 352 -21.89 -8.07 -14.71
CA VAL A 352 -21.50 -8.46 -16.08
C VAL A 352 -20.27 -9.38 -16.05
N MET A 353 -19.25 -9.07 -15.26
CA MET A 353 -18.07 -9.93 -15.11
C MET A 353 -18.42 -11.27 -14.44
N ALA A 354 -19.17 -11.25 -13.34
CA ALA A 354 -19.63 -12.47 -12.66
C ALA A 354 -20.40 -13.41 -13.61
N ARG A 355 -21.27 -12.88 -14.48
CA ARG A 355 -22.02 -13.66 -15.48
C ARG A 355 -21.18 -14.11 -16.67
N ALA A 356 -20.17 -13.35 -17.08
CA ALA A 356 -19.32 -13.70 -18.22
C ALA A 356 -18.28 -14.78 -17.88
N PHE A 357 -17.76 -14.77 -16.65
CA PHE A 357 -16.77 -15.72 -16.13
C PHE A 357 -17.41 -16.84 -15.28
N TRP A 358 -18.72 -17.07 -15.43
CA TRP A 358 -19.45 -18.02 -14.57
C TRP A 358 -18.95 -19.47 -14.69
N GLU A 359 -18.62 -19.92 -15.90
CA GLU A 359 -18.04 -21.24 -16.19
C GLU A 359 -16.57 -21.14 -16.62
N ASP A 360 -15.84 -20.18 -16.06
CA ASP A 360 -14.39 -20.03 -16.26
C ASP A 360 -13.62 -20.91 -15.24
N ASN A 361 -12.58 -21.61 -15.67
CA ASN A 361 -11.85 -22.55 -14.81
C ASN A 361 -11.08 -21.85 -13.67
N LEU A 362 -10.62 -20.61 -13.89
CA LEU A 362 -9.96 -19.81 -12.85
C LEU A 362 -11.01 -19.05 -12.02
N PHE A 363 -11.80 -18.21 -12.67
CA PHE A 363 -12.69 -17.28 -11.98
C PHE A 363 -13.98 -17.94 -11.48
N GLY A 364 -14.55 -18.88 -12.22
CA GLY A 364 -15.78 -19.58 -11.86
C GLY A 364 -15.52 -20.78 -10.95
N GLU A 365 -14.58 -21.66 -11.30
CA GLU A 365 -14.37 -22.93 -10.58
C GLU A 365 -13.40 -22.80 -9.41
N LEU A 366 -12.18 -22.30 -9.63
CA LEU A 366 -11.14 -22.28 -8.60
C LEU A 366 -11.35 -21.18 -7.54
N ILE A 367 -11.70 -19.96 -7.99
CA ILE A 367 -11.92 -18.81 -7.08
C ILE A 367 -13.32 -18.86 -6.44
N HIS A 368 -14.37 -19.27 -7.17
CA HIS A 368 -15.76 -19.27 -6.71
C HIS A 368 -16.43 -20.67 -6.68
N PRO A 369 -15.86 -21.69 -5.99
CA PRO A 369 -16.41 -23.05 -6.00
C PRO A 369 -17.86 -23.14 -5.51
N HIS A 370 -18.29 -22.23 -4.61
CA HIS A 370 -19.65 -22.17 -4.10
C HIS A 370 -20.57 -21.21 -4.90
N ARG A 371 -20.22 -20.85 -6.14
CA ARG A 371 -21.00 -19.94 -7.01
C ARG A 371 -22.47 -20.37 -7.14
N ASN A 372 -22.72 -21.67 -7.26
CA ASN A 372 -24.07 -22.23 -7.44
C ASN A 372 -24.91 -22.20 -6.14
N GLU A 373 -24.27 -22.14 -4.97
CA GLU A 373 -24.95 -22.00 -3.67
C GLU A 373 -25.25 -20.53 -3.35
N TYR A 374 -24.32 -19.62 -3.68
CA TYR A 374 -24.39 -18.19 -3.34
C TYR A 374 -24.21 -17.29 -4.57
N PRO A 375 -25.11 -17.35 -5.56
CA PRO A 375 -24.95 -16.63 -6.83
C PRO A 375 -24.94 -15.10 -6.69
N ALA A 376 -25.56 -14.57 -5.63
CA ALA A 376 -25.56 -13.15 -5.31
C ALA A 376 -24.26 -12.65 -4.65
N ASP A 377 -23.33 -13.54 -4.29
CA ASP A 377 -22.07 -13.18 -3.61
C ASP A 377 -20.87 -13.11 -4.58
N VAL A 378 -21.03 -13.54 -5.83
CA VAL A 378 -19.95 -13.65 -6.84
C VAL A 378 -19.53 -12.28 -7.38
N ASP A 379 -20.45 -11.33 -7.53
CA ASP A 379 -20.10 -9.99 -8.01
C ASP A 379 -19.32 -9.16 -6.97
N LEU A 380 -19.35 -9.52 -5.69
CA LEU A 380 -18.57 -8.87 -4.63
C LEU A 380 -17.06 -8.93 -4.88
N TYR A 381 -16.54 -10.04 -5.41
CA TYR A 381 -15.13 -10.20 -5.80
C TYR A 381 -14.71 -9.12 -6.79
N TRP A 382 -15.50 -8.97 -7.86
CA TRP A 382 -15.28 -8.02 -8.93
C TRP A 382 -15.51 -6.57 -8.48
N LEU A 383 -16.55 -6.32 -7.69
CA LEU A 383 -16.93 -4.99 -7.21
C LEU A 383 -15.88 -4.40 -6.26
N ARG A 384 -15.30 -5.20 -5.37
CA ARG A 384 -14.20 -4.77 -4.48
C ARG A 384 -12.99 -4.30 -5.30
N ARG A 385 -12.54 -5.14 -6.25
CA ARG A 385 -11.39 -4.84 -7.11
C ARG A 385 -11.65 -3.63 -8.01
N ALA A 386 -12.81 -3.58 -8.65
CA ALA A 386 -13.20 -2.46 -9.51
C ALA A 386 -13.26 -1.12 -8.74
N ARG A 387 -13.81 -1.09 -7.52
CA ARG A 387 -13.84 0.13 -6.68
C ARG A 387 -12.45 0.65 -6.29
N VAL A 388 -11.42 -0.20 -6.26
CA VAL A 388 -10.03 0.22 -6.03
C VAL A 388 -9.36 0.62 -7.34
N ASN A 389 -9.44 -0.22 -8.36
CA ASN A 389 -8.69 -0.08 -9.61
C ASN A 389 -9.30 0.93 -10.59
N PHE A 390 -10.52 1.42 -10.34
CA PHE A 390 -11.07 2.61 -11.02
C PHE A 390 -10.30 3.89 -10.69
N TRP A 391 -9.56 3.93 -9.57
CA TRP A 391 -8.71 5.06 -9.17
C TRP A 391 -7.23 4.85 -9.50
N ASP A 392 -6.92 3.88 -10.36
CA ASP A 392 -5.64 3.80 -11.05
C ASP A 392 -5.75 4.50 -12.40
N TYR A 393 -5.04 5.62 -12.57
CA TYR A 393 -5.19 6.46 -13.76
C TYR A 393 -4.54 5.86 -15.02
N ARG A 394 -3.66 4.87 -14.83
CA ARG A 394 -3.05 4.04 -15.89
C ARG A 394 -4.03 2.98 -16.41
N TRP A 395 -5.12 2.71 -15.69
CA TRP A 395 -6.20 1.83 -16.12
C TRP A 395 -7.25 2.60 -16.92
N LYS A 396 -7.80 1.98 -17.96
CA LYS A 396 -8.92 2.47 -18.76
C LYS A 396 -10.05 1.45 -18.75
N TRP A 397 -11.19 1.90 -18.23
CA TRP A 397 -12.39 1.11 -18.02
C TRP A 397 -13.40 1.45 -19.12
N LEU A 398 -13.62 0.55 -20.07
CA LEU A 398 -14.41 0.79 -21.27
C LEU A 398 -15.65 -0.09 -21.30
N VAL A 399 -16.83 0.53 -21.30
CA VAL A 399 -18.10 -0.18 -21.43
C VAL A 399 -18.62 -0.14 -22.86
N ALA A 400 -19.07 -1.30 -23.32
CA ALA A 400 -19.90 -1.41 -24.51
C ALA A 400 -21.37 -1.34 -24.09
N VAL A 401 -22.09 -0.30 -24.54
CA VAL A 401 -23.53 -0.15 -24.27
C VAL A 401 -24.32 -0.61 -25.49
N GLY A 402 -25.28 -1.50 -25.25
CA GLY A 402 -26.26 -1.95 -26.24
C GLY A 402 -27.68 -1.71 -25.73
N LYS A 403 -28.67 -2.00 -26.59
CA LYS A 403 -30.08 -2.09 -26.16
C LYS A 403 -30.44 -3.56 -25.96
N ASP A 404 -31.13 -3.85 -24.86
CA ASP A 404 -31.75 -5.15 -24.64
C ASP A 404 -33.01 -5.32 -25.49
N ASP A 405 -33.62 -6.50 -25.43
CA ASP A 405 -34.80 -6.84 -26.22
C ASP A 405 -36.08 -6.10 -25.72
N SER A 406 -35.98 -5.38 -24.59
CA SER A 406 -36.99 -4.41 -24.10
C SER A 406 -36.69 -2.97 -24.55
N GLY A 407 -35.64 -2.76 -25.34
CA GLY A 407 -35.22 -1.45 -25.85
C GLY A 407 -34.44 -0.58 -24.86
N LYS A 408 -34.18 -1.08 -23.64
CA LYS A 408 -33.48 -0.35 -22.57
C LYS A 408 -31.97 -0.43 -22.79
N GLU A 409 -31.26 0.64 -22.48
CA GLU A 409 -29.79 0.67 -22.54
C GLU A 409 -29.17 -0.13 -21.38
N VAL A 410 -28.28 -1.07 -21.73
CA VAL A 410 -27.60 -1.99 -20.81
C VAL A 410 -26.12 -2.13 -21.18
N ILE A 411 -25.29 -2.47 -20.20
CA ILE A 411 -23.85 -2.70 -20.41
C ILE A 411 -23.67 -4.10 -21.01
N ALA A 412 -23.54 -4.17 -22.33
CA ALA A 412 -23.35 -5.41 -23.09
C ALA A 412 -21.98 -6.07 -22.82
N GLY A 413 -20.97 -5.28 -22.44
CA GLY A 413 -19.65 -5.77 -22.06
C GLY A 413 -18.74 -4.69 -21.47
N ILE A 414 -17.59 -5.12 -20.95
CA ILE A 414 -16.56 -4.31 -20.30
C ILE A 414 -15.17 -4.78 -20.75
N ALA A 415 -14.26 -3.83 -20.96
CA ALA A 415 -12.81 -4.09 -21.03
C ALA A 415 -12.04 -3.23 -20.02
N GLN A 416 -10.97 -3.80 -19.48
CA GLN A 416 -10.01 -3.17 -18.57
C GLN A 416 -8.63 -3.21 -19.24
N TRP A 417 -8.13 -2.03 -19.63
CA TRP A 417 -6.84 -1.86 -20.29
C TRP A 417 -5.88 -1.10 -19.37
N ALA A 418 -4.76 -1.71 -19.00
CA ALA A 418 -3.70 -1.10 -18.19
C ALA A 418 -2.53 -0.65 -19.07
N ARG A 419 -2.09 0.61 -18.92
CA ARG A 419 -0.87 1.10 -19.57
C ARG A 419 0.35 0.77 -18.71
N LEU A 420 1.15 -0.20 -19.15
CA LEU A 420 2.40 -0.61 -18.53
C LEU A 420 3.57 0.29 -19.00
N GLY A 421 4.75 0.14 -18.38
CA GLY A 421 5.97 0.86 -18.75
C GLY A 421 6.08 2.31 -18.25
N ASP A 422 7.14 2.97 -18.70
CA ASP A 422 7.45 4.38 -18.42
C ASP A 422 6.55 5.33 -19.21
N GLY A 423 6.05 4.93 -20.39
CA GLY A 423 5.05 5.67 -21.15
C GLY A 423 3.68 5.78 -20.47
N GLY A 424 3.45 5.06 -19.37
CA GLY A 424 2.31 5.27 -18.49
C GLY A 424 2.43 6.49 -17.56
N LYS A 425 3.64 7.03 -17.33
CA LYS A 425 3.89 8.15 -16.39
C LYS A 425 3.08 9.43 -16.68
N PRO A 426 2.77 9.81 -17.93
CA PRO A 426 1.91 10.97 -18.23
C PRO A 426 0.43 10.78 -17.84
N LEU A 427 0.00 9.55 -17.49
CA LEU A 427 -1.32 9.26 -16.94
C LEU A 427 -1.33 9.33 -15.40
N ASP A 428 -0.17 9.23 -14.75
CA ASP A 428 -0.03 9.34 -13.30
C ASP A 428 -0.28 10.79 -12.85
N LEU A 429 -1.06 10.98 -11.78
CA LEU A 429 -1.29 12.31 -11.21
C LEU A 429 -0.04 12.84 -10.51
N TRP A 430 0.08 14.18 -10.44
CA TRP A 430 1.13 14.83 -9.66
C TRP A 430 1.14 14.33 -8.21
N LEU A 431 2.35 14.07 -7.69
CA LEU A 431 2.64 13.47 -6.38
C LEU A 431 1.85 14.01 -5.17
N LEU A 432 1.36 15.25 -5.23
CA LEU A 432 0.62 15.93 -4.16
C LEU A 432 -0.89 16.12 -4.45
N ASP A 433 -1.41 15.57 -5.56
CA ASP A 433 -2.85 15.60 -5.85
C ASP A 433 -3.61 14.77 -4.79
N PRO A 434 -4.62 15.34 -4.08
CA PRO A 434 -5.39 14.62 -3.06
C PRO A 434 -6.12 13.38 -3.62
N ARG A 435 -6.35 13.29 -4.93
CA ARG A 435 -6.94 12.12 -5.59
C ARG A 435 -6.05 10.88 -5.49
N ASN A 436 -4.73 11.03 -5.34
CA ASN A 436 -3.82 9.91 -5.09
C ASN A 436 -4.09 9.20 -3.74
N LEU A 437 -4.86 9.83 -2.83
CA LEU A 437 -5.33 9.18 -1.61
C LEU A 437 -6.54 8.27 -1.84
N LEU A 438 -7.29 8.42 -2.95
CA LEU A 438 -8.53 7.68 -3.18
C LEU A 438 -8.28 6.18 -3.35
N LYS A 439 -7.27 5.77 -4.12
CA LYS A 439 -6.89 4.35 -4.28
C LYS A 439 -6.55 3.70 -2.93
N PRO A 440 -5.58 4.18 -2.10
CA PRO A 440 -5.27 3.56 -0.82
C PRO A 440 -6.39 3.67 0.23
N ILE A 441 -7.16 4.76 0.26
CA ILE A 441 -8.35 4.87 1.12
C ILE A 441 -9.37 3.79 0.74
N LEU A 442 -9.68 3.62 -0.55
CA LEU A 442 -10.64 2.61 -0.99
C LEU A 442 -10.08 1.19 -0.87
N THR A 443 -8.77 0.96 -0.97
CA THR A 443 -8.16 -0.32 -0.57
C THR A 443 -8.46 -0.63 0.90
N PHE A 444 -8.33 0.35 1.81
CA PHE A 444 -8.68 0.15 3.22
C PHE A 444 -10.18 -0.08 3.42
N VAL A 445 -11.04 0.76 2.83
CA VAL A 445 -12.51 0.63 2.95
C VAL A 445 -13.02 -0.68 2.35
N MET A 446 -12.51 -1.12 1.19
CA MET A 446 -12.90 -2.41 0.59
C MET A 446 -12.37 -3.61 1.39
N LYS A 447 -11.21 -3.51 2.05
CA LYS A 447 -10.74 -4.54 3.00
C LYS A 447 -11.64 -4.64 4.25
N VAL A 448 -12.06 -3.50 4.81
CA VAL A 448 -13.01 -3.47 5.94
C VAL A 448 -14.39 -3.98 5.49
N HIS A 449 -14.85 -3.66 4.28
CA HIS A 449 -16.06 -4.21 3.69
C HIS A 449 -15.98 -5.72 3.45
N ALA A 450 -14.83 -6.24 2.98
CA ALA A 450 -14.63 -7.68 2.78
C ALA A 450 -14.61 -8.45 4.11
N TRP A 451 -14.14 -7.83 5.19
CA TRP A 451 -14.17 -8.39 6.54
C TRP A 451 -15.58 -8.39 7.16
N MET A 452 -16.37 -7.31 6.98
CA MET A 452 -17.75 -7.26 7.47
C MET A 452 -18.73 -8.09 6.63
N TRP A 453 -18.52 -8.14 5.31
CA TRP A 453 -19.30 -8.91 4.34
C TRP A 453 -18.37 -9.77 3.48
N PRO A 454 -17.89 -10.91 3.99
CA PRO A 454 -17.18 -11.92 3.20
C PRO A 454 -18.10 -12.47 2.11
N SER A 455 -17.54 -12.86 0.97
CA SER A 455 -18.30 -13.55 -0.09
C SER A 455 -18.36 -15.02 0.25
N ARG A 456 -19.55 -15.61 0.30
CA ARG A 456 -19.74 -17.05 0.57
C ARG A 456 -19.47 -17.92 -0.65
N ALA A 457 -19.48 -17.33 -1.85
CA ALA A 457 -19.16 -18.03 -3.09
C ALA A 457 -17.66 -18.31 -3.25
N VAL A 458 -16.82 -17.41 -2.70
CA VAL A 458 -15.35 -17.39 -2.84
C VAL A 458 -14.67 -18.39 -1.89
N ASN A 459 -13.62 -19.07 -2.38
CA ASN A 459 -12.66 -19.76 -1.51
C ASN A 459 -11.64 -18.75 -0.95
N PRO A 460 -11.59 -18.48 0.38
CA PRO A 460 -10.72 -17.45 0.94
C PRO A 460 -9.21 -17.70 0.76
N LYS A 461 -8.79 -18.91 0.38
CA LYS A 461 -7.39 -19.19 0.03
C LYS A 461 -7.02 -18.73 -1.37
N GLU A 462 -7.95 -18.85 -2.33
CA GLU A 462 -7.69 -18.53 -3.73
C GLU A 462 -8.25 -17.16 -4.15
N GLU A 463 -8.88 -16.40 -3.24
CA GLU A 463 -9.32 -15.02 -3.51
C GLU A 463 -8.17 -14.13 -4.02
N ASP A 464 -6.91 -14.40 -3.61
CA ASP A 464 -5.71 -13.66 -4.03
C ASP A 464 -4.74 -14.45 -4.94
N ILE A 465 -5.20 -15.54 -5.57
CA ILE A 465 -4.34 -16.44 -6.38
C ILE A 465 -3.63 -15.71 -7.53
N ILE A 466 -4.30 -14.75 -8.17
CA ILE A 466 -3.77 -13.97 -9.30
C ILE A 466 -2.72 -12.98 -8.81
N GLU A 467 -3.00 -12.27 -7.71
CA GLU A 467 -2.04 -11.37 -7.07
C GLU A 467 -0.81 -12.11 -6.52
N ARG A 468 -0.96 -13.37 -6.07
CA ARG A 468 0.16 -14.25 -5.72
C ARG A 468 0.96 -14.73 -6.93
N ALA A 469 0.34 -14.88 -8.09
CA ALA A 469 0.97 -15.41 -9.30
C ALA A 469 1.73 -14.35 -10.11
N TYR A 470 1.26 -13.10 -10.16
CA TYR A 470 1.90 -12.02 -10.94
C TYR A 470 3.43 -11.95 -10.77
N PRO A 471 4.02 -11.97 -9.54
CA PRO A 471 5.47 -11.92 -9.35
C PRO A 471 6.28 -13.13 -9.88
N CYS A 472 5.62 -14.20 -10.33
CA CYS A 472 6.28 -15.35 -10.95
C CYS A 472 6.48 -15.15 -12.47
N PHE A 473 5.68 -14.30 -13.12
CA PHE A 473 5.71 -14.11 -14.58
C PHE A 473 5.77 -12.64 -15.04
N ASP A 474 5.73 -11.65 -14.15
CA ASP A 474 5.79 -10.21 -14.47
C ASP A 474 7.00 -9.82 -15.35
N THR A 475 8.12 -10.53 -15.18
CA THR A 475 9.34 -10.44 -15.99
C THR A 475 9.11 -10.56 -17.51
N ILE A 476 7.97 -11.07 -17.96
CA ILE A 476 7.60 -11.12 -19.38
C ILE A 476 7.36 -9.74 -20.01
N TRP A 477 6.91 -8.75 -19.21
CA TRP A 477 6.80 -7.34 -19.60
C TRP A 477 8.12 -6.59 -19.40
N SER A 478 9.20 -7.14 -19.95
CA SER A 478 10.55 -6.57 -19.87
C SER A 478 11.16 -6.25 -21.24
N GLY A 479 12.19 -5.41 -21.25
CA GLY A 479 12.89 -4.99 -22.48
C GLY A 479 11.91 -4.40 -23.50
N LYS A 480 11.87 -5.00 -24.70
CA LYS A 480 10.97 -4.58 -25.79
C LYS A 480 9.47 -4.70 -25.48
N ARG A 481 9.08 -5.46 -24.44
CA ARG A 481 7.69 -5.68 -24.02
C ARG A 481 7.26 -4.88 -22.78
N ALA A 482 8.14 -4.04 -22.24
CA ALA A 482 7.85 -3.22 -21.06
C ALA A 482 6.86 -2.07 -21.35
N GLU A 483 6.97 -1.43 -22.52
CA GLU A 483 5.98 -0.47 -23.01
C GLU A 483 4.81 -1.23 -23.65
N SER A 484 3.77 -1.51 -22.87
CA SER A 484 2.60 -2.28 -23.34
C SER A 484 1.26 -1.66 -22.94
N TRP A 485 0.26 -1.79 -23.81
CA TRP A 485 -1.15 -1.78 -23.42
C TRP A 485 -1.59 -3.21 -23.10
N TYR A 486 -1.84 -3.49 -21.82
CA TYR A 486 -2.26 -4.79 -21.34
C TYR A 486 -3.78 -4.87 -21.16
N LEU A 487 -4.43 -5.82 -21.84
CA LEU A 487 -5.83 -6.16 -21.62
C LEU A 487 -5.91 -7.15 -20.46
N GLU A 488 -6.25 -6.63 -19.28
CA GLU A 488 -6.28 -7.39 -18.03
C GLU A 488 -7.64 -8.07 -17.78
N GLY A 489 -8.72 -7.53 -18.35
CA GLY A 489 -10.04 -8.15 -18.27
C GLY A 489 -10.94 -7.79 -19.44
N LEU A 490 -11.59 -8.80 -20.03
CA LEU A 490 -12.58 -8.66 -21.08
C LEU A 490 -13.80 -9.53 -20.75
N ALA A 491 -14.97 -8.91 -20.57
CA ALA A 491 -16.22 -9.62 -20.31
C ALA A 491 -17.33 -9.12 -21.24
N VAL A 492 -18.15 -10.05 -21.73
CA VAL A 492 -19.33 -9.79 -22.56
C VAL A 492 -20.47 -10.61 -21.99
N ARG A 493 -21.62 -9.97 -21.70
CA ARG A 493 -22.78 -10.68 -21.15
C ARG A 493 -23.21 -11.82 -22.10
N PRO A 494 -23.59 -13.00 -21.60
CA PRO A 494 -23.99 -14.14 -22.44
C PRO A 494 -25.04 -13.79 -23.52
N ASP A 495 -26.04 -12.97 -23.20
CA ASP A 495 -27.11 -12.51 -24.11
C ASP A 495 -26.62 -11.56 -25.23
N PHE A 496 -25.43 -10.98 -25.08
CA PHE A 496 -24.77 -10.11 -26.08
C PHE A 496 -23.56 -10.76 -26.76
N GLN A 497 -23.25 -12.03 -26.47
CA GLN A 497 -22.23 -12.78 -27.20
C GLN A 497 -22.64 -13.02 -28.67
N GLY A 498 -21.68 -13.34 -29.54
CA GLY A 498 -21.89 -13.38 -30.99
C GLY A 498 -22.04 -12.01 -31.67
N ARG A 499 -22.62 -11.00 -30.99
CA ARG A 499 -22.89 -9.63 -31.52
C ARG A 499 -21.61 -8.76 -31.69
N ALA A 500 -20.43 -9.36 -31.86
CA ALA A 500 -19.11 -8.73 -32.02
C ALA A 500 -18.66 -7.73 -30.93
N VAL A 501 -19.33 -7.66 -29.78
CA VAL A 501 -19.05 -6.74 -28.65
C VAL A 501 -17.58 -6.83 -28.20
N GLY A 502 -17.09 -8.04 -27.93
CA GLY A 502 -15.71 -8.25 -27.49
C GLY A 502 -14.68 -7.79 -28.52
N ARG A 503 -14.92 -8.02 -29.81
CA ARG A 503 -14.01 -7.55 -30.88
C ARG A 503 -13.95 -6.02 -30.96
N LYS A 504 -15.08 -5.32 -30.74
CA LYS A 504 -15.09 -3.84 -30.63
C LYS A 504 -14.26 -3.35 -29.44
N LEU A 505 -14.43 -3.96 -28.26
CA LEU A 505 -13.70 -3.63 -27.04
C LEU A 505 -12.19 -3.90 -27.14
N VAL A 506 -11.80 -5.02 -27.76
CA VAL A 506 -10.38 -5.35 -28.02
C VAL A 506 -9.77 -4.34 -29.00
N ARG A 507 -10.46 -4.06 -30.11
CA ARG A 507 -9.91 -3.24 -31.19
C ARG A 507 -9.51 -1.83 -30.73
N TRP A 508 -10.26 -1.23 -29.80
CA TRP A 508 -9.91 0.08 -29.21
C TRP A 508 -8.48 0.11 -28.65
N GLY A 509 -8.06 -0.94 -27.94
CA GLY A 509 -6.72 -1.00 -27.32
C GLY A 509 -5.62 -1.34 -28.31
N LEU A 510 -5.92 -2.16 -29.32
CA LEU A 510 -4.99 -2.42 -30.44
C LEU A 510 -4.76 -1.15 -31.27
N ASP A 511 -5.82 -0.42 -31.62
CA ASP A 511 -5.74 0.86 -32.32
C ASP A 511 -4.96 1.91 -31.49
N LYS A 512 -5.08 1.88 -30.15
CA LYS A 512 -4.28 2.73 -29.23
C LYS A 512 -2.80 2.34 -29.18
N ALA A 513 -2.47 1.06 -29.01
CA ALA A 513 -1.09 0.59 -28.99
C ALA A 513 -0.37 0.88 -30.32
N GLN A 514 -1.07 0.66 -31.45
CA GLN A 514 -0.57 0.98 -32.78
C GLN A 514 -0.34 2.50 -32.99
N ALA A 515 -1.20 3.36 -32.41
CA ALA A 515 -1.04 4.81 -32.48
C ALA A 515 0.07 5.36 -31.58
N GLU A 516 0.36 4.71 -30.46
CA GLU A 516 1.50 5.03 -29.57
C GLU A 516 2.83 4.39 -30.01
N GLY A 517 2.80 3.46 -30.97
CA GLY A 517 3.99 2.72 -31.39
C GLY A 517 4.50 1.72 -30.34
N VAL A 518 3.61 1.19 -29.50
CA VAL A 518 3.91 0.25 -28.41
C VAL A 518 3.24 -1.10 -28.64
N VAL A 519 3.63 -2.14 -27.87
CA VAL A 519 2.96 -3.45 -27.98
C VAL A 519 1.58 -3.42 -27.30
N ALA A 520 0.70 -4.34 -27.69
CA ALA A 520 -0.42 -4.74 -26.88
C ALA A 520 -0.23 -6.18 -26.39
N SER A 521 -0.76 -6.51 -25.21
CA SER A 521 -0.66 -7.85 -24.61
C SER A 521 -1.96 -8.28 -23.94
N VAL A 522 -2.25 -9.58 -23.89
CA VAL A 522 -3.42 -10.15 -23.19
C VAL A 522 -3.09 -11.53 -22.62
N VAL A 523 -3.62 -11.85 -21.43
CA VAL A 523 -3.67 -13.23 -20.91
C VAL A 523 -4.97 -13.86 -21.39
N SER A 524 -4.88 -14.96 -22.14
CA SER A 524 -6.04 -15.66 -22.69
C SER A 524 -6.61 -16.69 -21.71
N ALA A 525 -7.92 -16.62 -21.46
CA ALA A 525 -8.66 -17.63 -20.72
C ALA A 525 -8.83 -18.93 -21.54
N LEU A 526 -9.13 -20.05 -20.87
CA LEU A 526 -9.21 -21.37 -21.50
C LEU A 526 -10.17 -21.37 -22.71
N GLY A 527 -9.66 -21.81 -23.86
CA GLY A 527 -10.40 -21.87 -25.12
C GLY A 527 -10.73 -20.52 -25.76
N LYS A 528 -10.08 -19.41 -25.36
CA LYS A 528 -10.26 -18.07 -25.97
C LYS A 528 -9.12 -17.62 -26.89
N ASP A 529 -8.05 -18.40 -26.98
CA ASP A 529 -6.83 -18.11 -27.74
C ASP A 529 -7.13 -17.70 -29.19
N GLU A 530 -7.91 -18.53 -29.89
CA GLU A 530 -8.29 -18.30 -31.30
C GLU A 530 -9.11 -17.01 -31.50
N PHE A 531 -9.86 -16.55 -30.49
CA PHE A 531 -10.57 -15.27 -30.54
C PHE A 531 -9.59 -14.08 -30.51
N TYR A 532 -8.52 -14.16 -29.71
CA TYR A 532 -7.50 -13.11 -29.65
C TYR A 532 -6.63 -13.08 -30.92
N THR A 533 -6.23 -14.24 -31.45
CA THR A 533 -5.58 -14.30 -32.78
C THR A 533 -6.48 -13.70 -33.86
N LYS A 534 -7.79 -14.04 -33.88
CA LYS A 534 -8.79 -13.43 -34.78
C LYS A 534 -9.12 -11.96 -34.51
N CYS A 535 -8.52 -11.33 -33.50
CA CYS A 535 -8.58 -9.89 -33.27
C CYS A 535 -7.30 -9.14 -33.71
N GLY A 536 -6.20 -9.84 -33.99
CA GLY A 536 -4.90 -9.24 -34.36
C GLY A 536 -3.83 -9.30 -33.27
N PHE A 537 -3.90 -10.25 -32.33
CA PHE A 537 -2.72 -10.63 -31.55
C PHE A 537 -1.97 -11.74 -32.29
N ASP A 538 -0.91 -11.35 -32.99
CA ASP A 538 -0.23 -12.17 -34.00
C ASP A 538 0.89 -13.08 -33.42
N GLU A 539 1.33 -12.85 -32.18
CA GLU A 539 2.37 -13.64 -31.50
C GLU A 539 1.84 -14.24 -30.19
N GLN A 540 2.06 -15.55 -29.96
CA GLN A 540 1.94 -16.18 -28.64
C GLN A 540 3.34 -16.30 -28.03
N PHE A 541 3.56 -15.70 -26.86
CA PHE A 541 4.84 -15.81 -26.14
C PHE A 541 4.60 -15.80 -24.64
N GLY A 542 5.01 -16.89 -23.99
CA GLY A 542 4.89 -17.11 -22.54
C GLY A 542 3.47 -17.40 -22.04
N SER A 543 3.36 -17.57 -20.72
CA SER A 543 2.11 -17.91 -20.04
C SER A 543 2.15 -17.44 -18.59
N ALA A 544 1.00 -17.02 -18.04
CA ALA A 544 0.87 -16.65 -16.63
C ALA A 544 0.95 -17.85 -15.66
N ARG A 545 1.21 -19.06 -16.19
CA ARG A 545 1.54 -20.29 -15.44
C ARG A 545 3.04 -20.44 -15.14
N GLN A 546 3.90 -19.57 -15.71
CA GLN A 546 5.36 -19.70 -15.63
C GLN A 546 5.95 -19.15 -14.32
N GLY A 547 7.16 -19.61 -13.97
CA GLY A 547 7.90 -19.23 -12.77
C GLY A 547 7.75 -20.22 -11.61
N ASP A 548 8.84 -20.42 -10.87
CA ASP A 548 8.87 -21.38 -9.76
C ASP A 548 7.93 -20.98 -8.62
N GLY A 549 7.14 -21.93 -8.13
CA GLY A 549 6.16 -21.70 -7.06
C GLY A 549 4.90 -20.94 -7.47
N ASN A 550 4.67 -20.70 -8.77
CA ASN A 550 3.48 -20.04 -9.27
C ASN A 550 2.20 -20.87 -8.96
N PRO A 551 1.21 -20.33 -8.22
CA PRO A 551 0.00 -21.07 -7.86
C PRO A 551 -0.96 -21.29 -9.04
N LEU A 552 -0.78 -20.62 -10.18
CA LEU A 552 -1.51 -20.87 -11.43
C LEU A 552 -0.85 -21.97 -12.29
N ALA A 553 0.25 -22.60 -11.86
CA ALA A 553 0.98 -23.59 -12.66
C ALA A 553 0.08 -24.72 -13.21
N ASP A 554 -0.88 -25.20 -12.40
CA ASP A 554 -1.80 -26.28 -12.76
C ASP A 554 -3.08 -25.81 -13.48
N VAL A 555 -3.32 -24.48 -13.59
CA VAL A 555 -4.53 -23.93 -14.21
C VAL A 555 -4.39 -23.93 -15.73
N GLU A 556 -5.29 -24.63 -16.44
CA GLU A 556 -5.27 -24.68 -17.90
C GLU A 556 -5.60 -23.33 -18.57
N GLY A 557 -5.04 -23.10 -19.76
CA GLY A 557 -5.12 -21.83 -20.48
C GLY A 557 -4.01 -20.86 -20.04
N ALA A 558 -4.37 -19.60 -19.82
CA ALA A 558 -3.48 -18.53 -19.37
C ALA A 558 -2.24 -18.29 -20.28
N ASN A 559 -2.42 -18.49 -21.59
CA ASN A 559 -1.43 -18.19 -22.63
C ASN A 559 -1.33 -16.67 -22.85
N ILE A 560 -0.13 -16.13 -23.01
CA ILE A 560 0.05 -14.68 -23.22
C ILE A 560 0.26 -14.39 -24.70
N PHE A 561 -0.62 -13.53 -25.24
CA PHE A 561 -0.65 -13.13 -26.64
C PHE A 561 -0.27 -11.65 -26.80
N TRP A 562 0.39 -11.34 -27.91
CA TRP A 562 1.02 -10.05 -28.19
C TRP A 562 0.66 -9.54 -29.58
N MET A 563 0.47 -8.23 -29.70
CA MET A 563 0.47 -7.51 -30.97
C MET A 563 1.67 -6.56 -30.97
N TRP A 564 2.54 -6.67 -31.98
CA TRP A 564 3.57 -5.67 -32.22
C TRP A 564 2.99 -4.49 -33.02
N PRO A 565 3.39 -3.25 -32.73
CA PRO A 565 3.03 -2.11 -33.56
C PRO A 565 3.65 -2.30 -34.94
N LYS A 566 2.85 -2.16 -36.00
CA LYS A 566 3.35 -2.24 -37.37
C LYS A 566 4.28 -1.05 -37.57
N THR A 567 5.57 -1.33 -37.79
CA THR A 567 6.54 -0.33 -38.21
C THR A 567 6.09 0.24 -39.54
N GLY A 568 5.70 1.51 -39.54
CA GLY A 568 5.34 2.21 -40.77
C GLY A 568 6.52 2.18 -41.73
N GLY A 569 6.32 1.61 -42.92
CA GLY A 569 7.29 1.67 -44.00
C GLY A 569 7.38 3.11 -44.50
N VAL A 570 8.29 3.89 -43.89
CA VAL A 570 8.84 5.08 -44.54
C VAL A 570 9.85 4.56 -45.55
N GLU A 571 9.36 4.22 -46.75
CA GLU A 571 10.21 4.25 -47.93
C GLU A 571 10.67 5.71 -48.13
N VAL A 572 11.97 5.89 -48.35
CA VAL A 572 12.66 7.19 -48.46
C VAL A 572 13.09 7.40 -49.91
#